data_AF-A8QK95-F1
#
_entry.id   AF-A8QK95-F1
#
_cell.length_a   1.000
_cell.length_b   1.000
_cell.length_c   1.000
_cell.angle_alpha   90.00
_cell.angle_beta   90.00
_cell.angle_gamma   90.00
#
_symmetry.space_group_name_H-M   'P 1'
#
loop_
_entity.id
_entity.type
_entity.pdbx_description
1 polymer ?
#
loop_
_entity_poly.entity_id
_entity_poly.type
_entity_poly.pdbx_seq_one_letter_code
_entity_poly.pdbx_strand_id
1 'polypeptide(L)'
;MSITRAVSCLKSIRSRFLAIRTASAATSEPGSSKVQLQKPNEEEGFFSYGRNYSRDPKFKGVNKPLQGDTPGQFLFRRLGHAYEVYPLLFLAGFWFTIFCATAYYSFTKIEIWFDRSKSMAPWDWERSRDSYWKKGTVAFDLEGKTRQRCELMEILQDEMLEAAKKRGTR
;
A
#
# COMPACT_ATOMS: atom_id res chain seq x y z
N MET A 1 15.33 4.20 -21.43
CA MET A 1 16.25 3.42 -20.58
C MET A 1 15.82 1.97 -20.59
N SER A 2 16.70 1.05 -20.96
CA SER A 2 16.33 -0.35 -21.25
C SER A 2 15.92 -1.12 -19.98
N ILE A 3 14.77 -1.77 -20.03
CA ILE A 3 14.15 -2.58 -18.96
C ILE A 3 15.12 -3.66 -18.45
N THR A 4 16.01 -4.17 -19.31
CA THR A 4 17.02 -5.18 -18.95
C THR A 4 18.06 -4.66 -17.96
N ARG A 5 18.43 -3.36 -18.01
CA ARG A 5 19.33 -2.73 -17.02
C ARG A 5 18.65 -2.49 -15.67
N ALA A 6 17.34 -2.21 -15.66
CA ALA A 6 16.59 -2.06 -14.42
C ALA A 6 16.48 -3.40 -13.66
N VAL A 7 16.25 -4.49 -14.38
CA VAL A 7 16.15 -5.85 -13.81
C VAL A 7 17.50 -6.34 -13.25
N SER A 8 18.62 -6.04 -13.91
CA SER A 8 19.95 -6.40 -13.39
C SER A 8 20.34 -5.62 -12.14
N CYS A 9 20.03 -4.31 -12.08
CA CYS A 9 20.20 -3.51 -10.86
C CYS A 9 19.33 -4.00 -9.70
N LEU A 10 18.07 -4.40 -9.97
CA LEU A 10 17.16 -4.96 -8.97
C LEU A 10 17.66 -6.28 -8.37
N LYS A 11 18.30 -7.15 -9.16
CA LYS A 11 18.88 -8.41 -8.68
C LYS A 11 20.04 -8.17 -7.70
N SER A 12 20.93 -7.22 -8.01
CA SER A 12 22.07 -6.85 -7.15
C SER A 12 21.63 -6.20 -5.83
N ILE A 13 20.58 -5.38 -5.88
CA ILE A 13 20.01 -4.76 -4.67
C ILE A 13 19.35 -5.81 -3.78
N ARG A 14 18.55 -6.73 -4.34
CA ARG A 14 17.90 -7.81 -3.58
C ARG A 14 18.92 -8.78 -2.96
N SER A 15 19.99 -9.15 -3.67
CA SER A 15 21.03 -10.03 -3.12
C SER A 15 21.80 -9.38 -1.98
N ARG A 16 22.07 -8.06 -2.04
CA ARG A 16 22.66 -7.30 -0.91
C ARG A 16 21.71 -7.23 0.28
N PHE A 17 20.42 -6.96 0.08
CA PHE A 17 19.45 -6.96 1.18
C PHE A 17 19.29 -8.33 1.84
N LEU A 18 19.29 -9.41 1.05
CA LEU A 18 19.26 -10.78 1.56
C LEU A 18 20.55 -11.13 2.31
N ALA A 19 21.72 -10.78 1.78
CA ALA A 19 23.02 -11.01 2.42
C ALA A 19 23.14 -10.25 3.76
N ILE A 20 22.66 -9.00 3.83
CA ILE A 20 22.61 -8.24 5.09
C ILE A 20 21.68 -8.91 6.10
N ARG A 21 20.52 -9.42 5.66
CA ARG A 21 19.59 -10.17 6.52
C ARG A 21 20.17 -11.49 7.03
N THR A 22 20.88 -12.25 6.21
CA THR A 22 21.49 -13.53 6.61
C THR A 22 22.72 -13.33 7.49
N ALA A 23 23.51 -12.28 7.25
CA ALA A 23 24.63 -11.92 8.14
C ALA A 23 24.15 -11.46 9.53
N SER A 24 22.97 -10.84 9.61
CA SER A 24 22.35 -10.42 10.87
C SER A 24 21.87 -11.60 11.74
N ALA A 25 21.66 -12.78 11.15
CA ALA A 25 21.18 -13.98 11.85
C ALA A 25 22.33 -14.78 12.49
N ALA A 26 23.59 -14.53 12.09
CA ALA A 26 24.79 -15.14 12.68
C ALA A 26 25.26 -14.41 13.96
N THR A 27 24.36 -13.72 14.64
CA THR A 27 24.67 -13.06 15.91
C THR A 27 24.54 -14.09 17.02
N SER A 28 25.67 -14.57 17.53
CA SER A 28 25.74 -15.46 18.69
C SER A 28 24.85 -14.93 19.82
N GLU A 29 23.90 -15.73 20.29
CA GLU A 29 23.18 -15.39 21.52
C GLU A 29 24.21 -15.21 22.65
N PRO A 30 24.14 -14.10 23.41
CA PRO A 30 25.04 -13.92 24.53
C PRO A 30 24.79 -15.06 25.53
N GLY A 31 25.82 -15.87 25.79
CA GLY A 31 25.73 -17.00 26.71
C GLY A 31 25.24 -16.60 28.11
N SER A 32 24.71 -17.58 28.86
CA SER A 32 24.19 -17.36 30.21
C SER A 32 25.19 -16.66 31.13
N SER A 33 24.71 -15.86 32.07
CA SER A 33 25.56 -15.07 32.97
C SER A 33 26.58 -15.95 33.71
N LYS A 34 27.84 -15.49 33.77
CA LYS A 34 28.92 -16.19 34.48
C LYS A 34 28.64 -16.37 35.98
N VAL A 35 27.84 -15.49 36.56
CA VAL A 35 27.36 -15.60 37.93
C VAL A 35 25.89 -15.95 37.86
N GLN A 36 25.52 -17.04 38.53
CA GLN A 36 24.14 -17.47 38.79
C GLN A 36 23.86 -17.35 40.30
N LEU A 37 22.98 -16.43 40.71
CA LEU A 37 22.30 -16.31 41.98
C LEU A 37 21.71 -17.67 42.28
N GLN A 38 22.20 -18.24 43.37
CA GLN A 38 21.70 -19.48 43.91
C GLN A 38 20.38 -19.18 44.62
N LYS A 39 19.50 -20.16 44.58
CA LYS A 39 18.19 -20.06 45.22
C LYS A 39 18.36 -19.97 46.74
N PRO A 40 17.58 -19.13 47.45
CA PRO A 40 17.48 -19.21 48.91
C PRO A 40 16.98 -20.59 49.35
N ASN A 41 17.56 -21.15 50.41
CA ASN A 41 17.31 -22.53 50.84
C ASN A 41 15.86 -22.82 51.30
N GLU A 42 15.03 -21.79 51.48
CA GLU A 42 13.71 -21.89 52.14
C GLU A 42 12.53 -21.97 51.17
N GLU A 43 12.76 -21.84 49.86
CA GLU A 43 11.69 -21.86 48.85
C GLU A 43 11.80 -23.09 47.94
N GLU A 44 10.67 -23.64 47.49
CA GLU A 44 10.57 -24.71 46.48
C GLU A 44 10.11 -24.14 45.12
N GLY A 45 10.64 -24.64 44.00
CA GLY A 45 10.39 -24.07 42.66
C GLY A 45 11.62 -23.85 41.76
N PHE A 46 11.38 -23.65 40.46
CA PHE A 46 12.38 -23.41 39.42
C PHE A 46 12.81 -21.93 39.40
N PHE A 47 14.09 -21.65 39.67
CA PHE A 47 14.65 -20.30 39.60
C PHE A 47 15.69 -20.24 38.49
N SER A 48 15.34 -19.57 37.39
CA SER A 48 16.26 -19.28 36.28
C SER A 48 16.21 -17.80 36.01
N TYR A 49 17.34 -17.12 36.17
CA TYR A 49 17.45 -15.71 35.85
C TYR A 49 18.53 -15.52 34.78
N GLY A 50 18.15 -14.83 33.72
CA GLY A 50 19.05 -14.43 32.63
C GLY A 50 19.25 -12.93 32.65
N ARG A 51 20.45 -12.45 32.28
CA ARG A 51 20.69 -11.02 32.15
C ARG A 51 19.98 -10.50 30.89
N ASN A 52 19.19 -9.44 31.03
CA ASN A 52 18.58 -8.78 29.89
C ASN A 52 19.67 -8.03 29.07
N TYR A 53 20.09 -8.61 27.94
CA TYR A 53 21.18 -8.09 27.11
C TYR A 53 20.77 -6.90 26.25
N SER A 54 19.48 -6.64 26.07
CA SER A 54 19.00 -5.59 25.18
C SER A 54 19.30 -4.17 25.65
N ARG A 55 19.39 -3.99 26.97
CA ARG A 55 19.65 -2.70 27.62
C ARG A 55 21.09 -2.56 28.08
N ASP A 56 21.94 -3.56 27.88
CA ASP A 56 23.33 -3.50 28.31
C ASP A 56 24.19 -2.78 27.24
N PRO A 57 24.81 -1.63 27.57
CA PRO A 57 25.66 -0.87 26.65
C PRO A 57 26.97 -1.60 26.28
N LYS A 58 27.34 -2.65 27.03
CA LYS A 58 28.55 -3.45 26.77
C LYS A 58 28.45 -4.30 25.51
N PHE A 59 27.25 -4.69 25.10
CA PHE A 59 27.03 -5.42 23.84
C PHE A 59 26.79 -4.42 22.70
N LYS A 60 27.79 -4.23 21.85
CA LYS A 60 27.71 -3.41 20.61
C LYS A 60 27.68 -4.34 19.40
N GLY A 61 26.85 -4.05 18.41
CA GLY A 61 26.75 -4.83 17.16
C GLY A 61 25.83 -6.06 17.19
N VAL A 62 25.29 -6.43 18.36
CA VAL A 62 24.24 -7.46 18.48
C VAL A 62 22.88 -6.81 18.22
N ASN A 63 22.07 -7.38 17.33
CA ASN A 63 20.67 -6.99 17.20
C ASN A 63 19.96 -7.23 18.54
N LYS A 64 19.40 -6.17 19.14
CA LYS A 64 18.74 -6.21 20.45
C LYS A 64 17.21 -6.16 20.39
N PRO A 65 16.50 -6.76 19.41
CA PRO A 65 15.06 -6.63 19.38
C PRO A 65 14.46 -7.42 20.55
N LEU A 66 13.90 -6.71 21.53
CA LEU A 66 12.95 -7.33 22.44
C LEU A 66 11.67 -7.66 21.69
N GLN A 67 10.93 -8.62 22.25
CA GLN A 67 9.59 -8.92 21.76
C GLN A 67 8.74 -7.64 21.83
N GLY A 68 8.33 -7.14 20.67
CA GLY A 68 7.48 -5.94 20.56
C GLY A 68 8.22 -4.65 20.21
N ASP A 69 9.55 -4.64 20.12
CA ASP A 69 10.33 -3.42 19.80
C ASP A 69 10.13 -2.95 18.36
N THR A 70 9.74 -3.85 17.44
CA THR A 70 9.48 -3.51 16.04
C THR A 70 8.01 -3.66 15.70
N PRO A 71 7.41 -2.71 14.96
CA PRO A 71 6.00 -2.79 14.55
C PRO A 71 5.74 -4.07 13.74
N GLY A 72 6.72 -4.54 12.97
CA GLY A 72 6.63 -5.82 12.25
C GLY A 72 6.53 -7.04 13.17
N GLN A 73 7.37 -7.13 14.21
CA GLN A 73 7.24 -8.22 15.19
C GLN A 73 5.94 -8.09 15.99
N PHE A 74 5.50 -6.87 16.34
CA PHE A 74 4.23 -6.71 17.04
C PHE A 74 3.04 -7.24 16.22
N LEU A 75 2.97 -6.88 14.93
CA LEU A 75 1.84 -7.23 14.07
C LEU A 75 1.89 -8.67 13.55
N PHE A 76 3.06 -9.19 13.18
CA PHE A 76 3.18 -10.47 12.48
C PHE A 76 3.67 -11.64 13.34
N ARG A 77 4.02 -11.44 14.62
CA ARG A 77 4.61 -12.50 15.47
C ARG A 77 3.72 -13.73 15.64
N ARG A 78 2.41 -13.57 15.75
CA ARG A 78 1.48 -14.69 15.95
C ARG A 78 0.86 -15.23 14.66
N LEU A 79 1.15 -14.61 13.52
CA LEU A 79 0.57 -15.02 12.23
C LEU A 79 1.02 -16.43 11.81
N GLY A 80 2.17 -16.92 12.27
CA GLY A 80 2.70 -18.24 11.88
C GLY A 80 2.01 -19.44 12.55
N HIS A 81 1.38 -19.24 13.72
CA HIS A 81 0.71 -20.32 14.47
C HIS A 81 -0.81 -20.25 14.44
N ALA A 82 -1.38 -19.08 14.10
CA ALA A 82 -2.82 -18.88 14.03
C ALA A 82 -3.32 -19.07 12.60
N TYR A 83 -3.39 -20.32 12.14
CA TYR A 83 -3.85 -20.68 10.80
C TYR A 83 -5.29 -20.21 10.50
N GLU A 84 -6.12 -20.11 11.55
CA GLU A 84 -7.50 -19.60 11.48
C GLU A 84 -7.59 -18.14 11.03
N VAL A 85 -6.49 -17.38 11.14
CA VAL A 85 -6.45 -15.95 10.79
C VAL A 85 -6.16 -15.74 9.30
N TYR A 86 -5.61 -16.73 8.58
CA TYR A 86 -5.30 -16.58 7.15
C TYR A 86 -6.53 -16.34 6.27
N PRO A 87 -7.67 -17.03 6.46
CA PRO A 87 -8.90 -16.70 5.73
C PRO A 87 -9.37 -15.26 5.96
N LEU A 88 -9.25 -14.74 7.18
CA LEU A 88 -9.61 -13.36 7.51
C LEU A 88 -8.67 -12.35 6.86
N LEU A 89 -7.37 -12.62 6.85
CA LEU A 89 -6.37 -11.78 6.17
C LEU A 89 -6.55 -11.81 4.65
N PHE A 90 -6.86 -12.97 4.08
CA PHE A 90 -7.19 -13.10 2.67
C PHE A 90 -8.44 -12.29 2.32
N LEU A 91 -9.49 -12.40 3.14
CA LEU A 91 -10.72 -11.64 2.94
C LEU A 91 -10.48 -10.13 3.04
N ALA A 92 -9.66 -9.67 4.01
CA ALA A 92 -9.28 -8.27 4.14
C ALA A 92 -8.47 -7.78 2.91
N GLY A 93 -7.52 -8.59 2.43
CA GLY A 93 -6.76 -8.30 1.22
C GLY A 93 -7.67 -8.22 -0.02
N PHE A 94 -8.62 -9.15 -0.16
CA PHE A 94 -9.58 -9.16 -1.24
C PHE A 94 -10.46 -7.90 -1.23
N TRP A 95 -11.01 -7.53 -0.06
CA TRP A 95 -11.76 -6.28 0.09
C TRP A 95 -10.92 -5.04 -0.23
N PHE A 96 -9.66 -5.00 0.21
CA PHE A 96 -8.76 -3.90 -0.12
C PHE A 96 -8.51 -3.81 -1.62
N THR A 97 -8.34 -4.94 -2.32
CA THR A 97 -8.20 -4.93 -3.79
C THR A 97 -9.47 -4.44 -4.50
N ILE A 98 -10.65 -4.86 -4.06
CA ILE A 98 -11.93 -4.36 -4.59
C ILE A 98 -12.05 -2.86 -4.34
N PHE A 99 -11.69 -2.39 -3.16
CA PHE A 99 -11.71 -0.97 -2.83
C PHE A 99 -10.77 -0.17 -3.74
N CYS A 100 -9.54 -0.62 -3.95
CA CYS A 100 -8.59 0.02 -4.87
C CYS A 100 -9.10 0.01 -6.32
N ALA A 101 -9.67 -1.11 -6.78
CA ALA A 101 -10.24 -1.23 -8.13
C ALA A 101 -11.45 -0.28 -8.31
N THR A 102 -12.32 -0.20 -7.30
CA THR A 102 -13.47 0.70 -7.30
C THR A 102 -13.03 2.15 -7.29
N ALA A 103 -12.07 2.52 -6.44
CA ALA A 103 -11.52 3.87 -6.41
C ALA A 103 -10.87 4.25 -7.76
N TYR A 104 -10.08 3.34 -8.34
CA TYR A 104 -9.50 3.53 -9.66
C TYR A 104 -10.58 3.74 -10.73
N TYR A 105 -11.63 2.91 -10.74
CA TYR A 105 -12.75 3.05 -11.65
C TYR A 105 -13.51 4.37 -11.43
N SER A 106 -13.73 4.78 -10.19
CA SER A 106 -14.34 6.07 -9.86
C SER A 106 -13.56 7.23 -10.49
N PHE A 107 -12.22 7.22 -10.41
CA PHE A 107 -11.38 8.27 -11.02
C PHE A 107 -11.48 8.36 -12.55
N THR A 108 -12.02 7.35 -13.23
CA THR A 108 -12.27 7.41 -14.68
C THR A 108 -13.54 8.20 -15.05
N LYS A 109 -14.41 8.48 -14.08
CA LYS A 109 -15.66 9.23 -14.30
C LYS A 109 -15.38 10.69 -14.62
N ILE A 110 -16.17 11.25 -15.53
CA ILE A 110 -16.00 12.65 -15.99
C ILE A 110 -16.24 13.68 -14.88
N GLU A 111 -17.01 13.31 -13.86
CA GLU A 111 -17.39 14.18 -12.74
C GLU A 111 -16.25 14.45 -11.76
N ILE A 112 -15.26 13.56 -11.69
CA ILE A 112 -14.24 13.66 -10.64
C ILE A 112 -13.18 14.70 -11.02
N TRP A 113 -13.23 15.83 -10.31
CA TRP A 113 -12.28 16.91 -10.46
C TRP A 113 -11.01 16.66 -9.65
N PHE A 114 -10.16 15.75 -10.15
CA PHE A 114 -8.89 15.42 -9.50
C PHE A 114 -7.87 16.56 -9.57
N ASP A 115 -7.79 17.23 -10.72
CA ASP A 115 -6.85 18.33 -10.97
C ASP A 115 -7.57 19.68 -11.05
N ARG A 116 -7.54 20.42 -9.93
CA ARG A 116 -8.14 21.77 -9.78
C ARG A 116 -7.25 22.90 -10.28
N SER A 117 -6.09 22.60 -10.87
CA SER A 117 -5.23 23.65 -11.45
C SER A 117 -5.83 24.30 -12.70
N LYS A 118 -6.77 23.62 -13.36
CA LYS A 118 -7.45 24.09 -14.57
C LYS A 118 -8.68 24.92 -14.20
N SER A 119 -8.85 26.07 -14.85
CA SER A 119 -9.99 26.97 -14.64
C SER A 119 -11.33 26.38 -15.07
N MET A 120 -11.33 25.49 -16.07
CA MET A 120 -12.54 24.86 -16.59
C MET A 120 -12.85 23.54 -15.88
N ALA A 121 -14.13 23.41 -15.48
CA ALA A 121 -14.64 22.21 -14.83
C ALA A 121 -14.47 20.96 -15.73
N PRO A 122 -14.33 19.75 -15.15
CA PRO A 122 -14.17 18.50 -15.92
C PRO A 122 -15.34 18.16 -16.85
N TRP A 123 -16.56 18.59 -16.48
CA TRP A 123 -17.79 18.42 -17.26
C TRP A 123 -18.05 19.58 -18.22
N ASP A 124 -17.12 20.55 -18.32
CA ASP A 124 -17.23 21.61 -19.29
C ASP A 124 -17.30 21.03 -20.71
N TRP A 125 -18.28 21.47 -21.50
CA TRP A 125 -18.48 21.03 -22.87
C TRP A 125 -17.23 21.24 -23.73
N GLU A 126 -16.55 22.39 -23.63
CA GLU A 126 -15.34 22.65 -24.44
C GLU A 126 -14.23 21.63 -24.21
N ARG A 127 -14.15 21.12 -22.96
CA ARG A 127 -13.14 20.15 -22.54
C ARG A 127 -13.57 18.71 -22.81
N SER A 128 -14.87 18.44 -22.73
CA SER A 128 -15.42 17.08 -22.77
C SER A 128 -15.91 16.65 -24.14
N ARG A 129 -16.17 17.58 -25.08
CA ARG A 129 -16.68 17.32 -26.45
C ARG A 129 -15.99 16.16 -27.16
N ASP A 130 -14.65 16.10 -27.15
CA ASP A 130 -13.91 15.08 -27.89
C ASP A 130 -13.75 13.73 -27.16
N SER A 131 -14.16 13.68 -25.89
CA SER A 131 -13.87 12.56 -25.00
C SER A 131 -15.05 12.02 -24.19
N TYR A 132 -16.22 12.68 -24.18
CA TYR A 132 -17.35 12.31 -23.33
C TYR A 132 -17.85 10.89 -23.61
N TRP A 133 -18.04 10.52 -24.88
CA TRP A 133 -18.51 9.21 -25.32
C TRP A 133 -17.48 8.09 -25.09
N LYS A 134 -16.19 8.45 -24.96
CA LYS A 134 -15.11 7.49 -24.64
C LYS A 134 -15.05 7.14 -23.16
N LYS A 135 -15.68 7.94 -22.28
CA LYS A 135 -15.69 7.68 -20.83
C LYS A 135 -16.76 6.64 -20.48
N GLY A 136 -16.51 5.84 -19.46
CA GLY A 136 -17.41 4.75 -19.09
C GLY A 136 -18.52 5.28 -18.20
N THR A 137 -19.77 5.18 -18.66
CA THR A 137 -20.95 5.63 -17.87
C THR A 137 -21.39 4.57 -16.88
N VAL A 138 -21.34 3.29 -17.27
CA VAL A 138 -21.74 2.14 -16.44
C VAL A 138 -20.55 1.21 -16.24
N ALA A 139 -20.47 0.55 -15.07
CA ALA A 139 -19.40 -0.41 -14.76
C ALA A 139 -19.51 -1.68 -15.62
N PHE A 140 -20.74 -2.10 -15.91
CA PHE A 140 -21.07 -3.28 -16.70
C PHE A 140 -21.73 -2.86 -18.01
N ASP A 141 -20.92 -2.46 -18.98
CA ASP A 141 -21.37 -2.27 -20.37
C ASP A 141 -20.42 -3.03 -21.30
N LEU A 142 -20.63 -4.35 -21.39
CA LEU A 142 -19.82 -5.26 -22.20
C LEU A 142 -19.98 -4.99 -23.70
N GLU A 143 -21.15 -4.49 -24.11
CA GLU A 143 -21.52 -4.26 -25.51
C GLU A 143 -21.27 -2.81 -25.94
N GLY A 144 -20.88 -1.91 -25.02
CA GLY A 144 -20.57 -0.51 -25.31
C GLY A 144 -21.78 0.30 -25.77
N LYS A 145 -23.00 -0.17 -25.52
CA LYS A 145 -24.24 0.46 -26.00
C LYS A 145 -24.46 1.83 -25.37
N THR A 146 -23.93 2.09 -24.18
CA THR A 146 -24.10 3.37 -23.47
C THR A 146 -23.13 4.46 -23.94
N ARG A 147 -22.21 4.14 -24.86
CA ARG A 147 -21.12 5.02 -25.32
C ARG A 147 -21.31 5.51 -26.75
N GLN A 148 -22.56 5.53 -27.22
CA GLN A 148 -22.86 6.03 -28.57
C GLN A 148 -22.74 7.54 -28.63
N ARG A 149 -22.22 8.02 -29.78
CA ARG A 149 -22.08 9.43 -30.07
C ARG A 149 -23.43 10.01 -30.50
N CYS A 150 -23.83 11.12 -29.90
CA CYS A 150 -25.08 11.81 -30.24
C CYS A 150 -24.77 13.13 -30.96
N GLU A 151 -24.65 13.08 -32.28
CA GLU A 151 -24.27 14.24 -33.11
C GLU A 151 -25.26 15.42 -32.98
N LEU A 152 -26.55 15.13 -32.89
CA LEU A 152 -27.58 16.17 -32.74
C LEU A 152 -27.45 16.92 -31.40
N MET A 153 -27.10 16.20 -30.33
CA MET A 153 -26.84 16.80 -29.02
C MET A 153 -25.55 17.63 -29.05
N GLU A 154 -24.52 17.18 -29.78
CA GLU A 154 -23.27 17.92 -29.94
C GLU A 154 -23.49 19.28 -30.60
N ILE A 155 -24.23 19.31 -31.73
CA ILE A 155 -24.57 20.54 -32.45
C ILE A 155 -25.33 21.50 -31.52
N LEU A 156 -26.34 21.01 -30.80
CA LEU A 156 -27.11 21.82 -29.87
C LEU A 156 -26.23 22.42 -28.76
N GLN A 157 -25.32 21.63 -28.17
CA GLN A 157 -24.44 22.12 -27.13
C GLN A 157 -23.40 23.13 -27.66
N ASP A 158 -22.90 22.94 -28.87
CA ASP A 158 -22.03 23.89 -29.55
C ASP A 158 -22.75 25.24 -29.76
N GLU A 159 -23.99 25.22 -30.27
CA GLU A 159 -24.81 26.42 -30.47
C GLU A 159 -25.11 27.14 -29.14
N MET A 160 -25.46 26.38 -28.09
CA MET A 160 -25.69 26.94 -26.76
C MET A 160 -24.43 27.61 -26.19
N LEU A 161 -23.26 27.03 -26.46
CA LEU A 161 -21.99 27.56 -26.00
C LEU A 161 -21.61 28.84 -26.76
N GLU A 162 -21.80 28.86 -28.09
CA GLU A 162 -21.65 30.06 -28.90
C GLU A 162 -22.61 31.17 -28.46
N ALA A 163 -23.87 30.84 -28.18
CA ALA A 163 -24.86 31.78 -27.66
C ALA A 163 -24.47 32.31 -26.27
N ALA A 164 -23.95 31.46 -25.39
CA ALA A 164 -23.50 31.85 -24.05
C ALA A 164 -22.28 32.80 -24.10
N LYS A 165 -21.32 32.53 -25.00
CA LYS A 165 -20.19 33.43 -25.28
C LYS A 165 -20.65 34.78 -25.82
N LYS A 166 -21.59 34.79 -26.77
CA LYS A 166 -22.20 36.02 -27.31
C LYS A 166 -22.91 36.84 -26.22
N ARG A 167 -23.48 36.18 -25.21
CA ARG A 167 -24.12 36.82 -24.05
C ARG A 167 -23.15 37.26 -22.95
N GLY A 168 -21.87 36.87 -23.02
CA GLY A 168 -20.88 37.14 -21.97
C GLY A 168 -21.13 36.41 -20.65
N THR A 169 -21.98 35.38 -20.65
CA THR A 169 -22.29 34.58 -19.45
C THR A 169 -21.24 33.51 -19.17
N ARG A 170 -20.27 33.32 -20.08
CA ARG A 170 -19.23 32.30 -20.02
C ARG A 170 -18.00 32.74 -20.79
#